data_AF-B1C4D2-F1
#
_entry.id   AF-B1C4D2-F1
#
_cell.length_a   1.000
_cell.length_b   1.000
_cell.length_c   1.000
_cell.angle_alpha   90.00
_cell.angle_beta   90.00
_cell.angle_gamma   90.00
#
_symmetry.space_group_name_H-M   'P 1'
#
loop_
_entity.id
_entity.type
_entity.pdbx_description
1 polymer ?
#
loop_
_entity_poly.entity_id
_entity_poly.type
_entity_poly.pdbx_seq_one_letter_code
_entity_poly.pdbx_strand_id
1 'polypeptide(L)'
;MEDIYLGEYLKPSKDALISVEANTSGAISASRLIGPGTKDPVNVEFDMVTVLSPSQTNVIVGIGSSDSNYTGYSQVPIIIRMYKDGKIGVYNGKGYVQSNVEFEKNKKYHLRVSINLEEKTYDVYVTPPQQEEIQIATDYAFRSTAKVPEDIGKIYLFNND
;
A
#
# COMPACT_ATOMS: atom_id res chain seq x y z
N MET A 1 -0.11 42.56 2.55
CA MET A 1 -1.05 41.51 2.98
C MET A 1 -1.03 40.47 1.90
N GLU A 2 -0.31 39.38 2.13
CA GLU A 2 -0.63 38.03 1.65
C GLU A 2 0.51 37.13 2.14
N ASP A 3 0.18 36.39 3.20
CA ASP A 3 1.04 35.40 3.82
C ASP A 3 1.41 34.33 2.79
N ILE A 4 2.70 34.26 2.48
CA ILE A 4 3.30 33.19 1.68
C ILE A 4 3.32 31.94 2.57
N TYR A 5 2.18 31.25 2.66
CA TYR A 5 2.10 29.89 3.18
C TYR A 5 2.80 28.96 2.17
N LEU A 6 4.13 28.90 2.25
CA LEU A 6 4.88 27.74 1.79
C LEU A 6 4.49 26.59 2.72
N GLY A 7 3.41 25.88 2.36
CA GLY A 7 3.01 24.67 3.05
C GLY A 7 4.21 23.74 3.18
N GLU A 8 4.43 23.20 4.37
CA GLU A 8 5.53 22.27 4.65
C GLU A 8 5.50 21.15 3.61
N TYR A 9 6.47 21.13 2.70
CA TYR A 9 6.68 20.00 1.82
C TYR A 9 7.08 18.82 2.69
N LEU A 10 6.24 17.77 2.71
CA LEU A 10 6.57 16.53 3.38
C LEU A 10 7.82 15.95 2.72
N LYS A 11 8.96 16.05 3.40
CA LYS A 11 10.21 15.47 2.94
C LYS A 11 10.13 13.95 3.13
N PRO A 12 10.29 13.14 2.06
CA PRO A 12 10.35 11.70 2.21
C PRO A 12 11.45 11.28 3.18
N SER A 13 11.21 10.22 3.97
CA SER A 13 12.27 9.62 4.77
C SER A 13 13.33 9.01 3.86
N LYS A 14 14.53 8.75 4.40
CA LYS A 14 15.64 8.16 3.64
C LYS A 14 15.26 6.84 2.96
N ASP A 15 14.38 6.06 3.59
CA ASP A 15 13.98 4.75 3.11
C ASP A 15 12.63 4.78 2.36
N ALA A 16 12.06 5.95 2.13
CA ALA A 16 10.77 6.07 1.45
C ALA A 16 10.84 5.50 0.03
N LEU A 17 9.84 4.68 -0.33
CA LEU A 17 9.59 4.36 -1.72
C LEU A 17 8.89 5.58 -2.35
N ILE A 18 9.50 6.14 -3.39
CA ILE A 18 8.98 7.34 -4.07
C ILE A 18 8.51 6.95 -5.46
N SER A 19 7.29 7.33 -5.78
CA SER A 19 6.79 7.32 -7.15
C SER A 19 7.29 8.56 -7.86
N VAL A 20 8.09 8.37 -8.92
CA VAL A 20 8.71 9.49 -9.66
C VAL A 20 8.05 9.80 -11.01
N GLU A 21 7.28 8.87 -11.61
CA GLU A 21 6.65 9.06 -12.94
C GLU A 21 5.32 8.29 -13.10
N ALA A 22 4.28 8.89 -13.69
CA ALA A 22 3.03 8.19 -13.98
C ALA A 22 3.23 7.03 -14.98
N ASN A 23 2.55 5.89 -14.78
CA ASN A 23 2.67 4.73 -15.66
C ASN A 23 1.35 3.94 -15.73
N THR A 24 0.87 3.75 -16.97
CA THR A 24 -0.40 3.06 -17.29
C THR A 24 -0.30 1.54 -17.25
N SER A 25 0.92 1.00 -17.27
CA SER A 25 1.22 -0.42 -17.45
C SER A 25 1.48 -1.15 -16.13
N GLY A 26 1.34 -0.46 -15.00
CA GLY A 26 1.60 -1.05 -13.69
C GLY A 26 3.07 -1.37 -13.44
N ALA A 27 3.97 -0.55 -13.98
CA ALA A 27 5.39 -0.67 -13.70
C ALA A 27 5.67 -0.46 -12.20
N ILE A 28 6.64 -1.22 -11.69
CA ILE A 28 7.21 -0.99 -10.36
C ILE A 28 7.99 0.32 -10.42
N SER A 29 7.62 1.25 -9.56
CA SER A 29 8.34 2.50 -9.35
C SER A 29 9.56 2.28 -8.47
N ALA A 30 9.36 1.52 -7.38
CA ALA A 30 10.39 1.22 -6.41
C ALA A 30 10.03 -0.04 -5.62
N SER A 31 11.03 -0.72 -5.08
CA SER A 31 10.83 -1.83 -4.15
C SER A 31 11.93 -1.85 -3.10
N ARG A 32 11.67 -2.52 -1.98
CA ARG A 32 12.62 -2.64 -0.88
C ARG A 32 12.41 -3.95 -0.14
N LEU A 33 13.51 -4.58 0.26
CA LEU A 33 13.48 -5.72 1.16
C LEU A 33 13.07 -5.25 2.57
N ILE A 34 12.15 -5.98 3.20
CA ILE A 34 11.70 -5.75 4.58
C ILE A 34 12.03 -6.94 5.50
N GLY A 35 12.90 -7.84 5.01
CA GLY A 35 13.38 -9.04 5.70
C GLY A 35 12.44 -10.23 5.51
N PRO A 36 12.88 -11.50 5.57
CA PRO A 36 11.92 -12.59 5.54
C PRO A 36 11.21 -12.68 6.89
N GLY A 37 9.91 -12.39 6.89
CA GLY A 37 8.99 -12.75 7.96
C GLY A 37 8.31 -14.07 7.63
N THR A 38 8.42 -15.05 8.52
CA THR A 38 7.88 -16.41 8.32
C THR A 38 7.03 -16.90 9.48
N LYS A 39 6.95 -16.12 10.58
CA LYS A 39 6.17 -16.48 11.77
C LYS A 39 4.82 -15.77 11.71
N ASP A 40 3.75 -16.54 11.71
CA ASP A 40 2.39 -16.01 11.66
C ASP A 40 1.95 -15.41 13.03
N PRO A 41 1.28 -14.25 13.02
CA PRO A 41 1.15 -13.34 11.87
C PRO A 41 2.44 -12.56 11.60
N VAL A 42 2.78 -12.37 10.32
CA VAL A 42 3.81 -11.40 9.93
C VAL A 42 3.20 -10.02 9.87
N ASN A 43 3.73 -9.08 10.67
CA ASN A 43 3.25 -7.69 10.69
C ASN A 43 4.15 -6.80 9.83
N VAL A 44 3.52 -6.03 8.93
CA VAL A 44 4.18 -5.03 8.10
C VAL A 44 3.53 -3.67 8.35
N GLU A 45 4.34 -2.68 8.72
CA GLU A 45 3.89 -1.31 8.97
C GLU A 45 4.60 -0.31 8.07
N PHE A 46 3.83 0.64 7.53
CA PHE A 46 4.35 1.71 6.68
C PHE A 46 3.39 2.88 6.60
N ASP A 47 3.92 4.04 6.25
CA ASP A 47 3.12 5.24 6.00
C ASP A 47 2.84 5.39 4.49
N MET A 48 1.60 5.76 4.14
CA MET A 48 1.25 6.23 2.80
C MET A 48 0.99 7.73 2.82
N VAL A 49 1.57 8.42 1.85
CA VAL A 49 1.43 9.87 1.64
C VAL A 49 1.38 10.13 0.14
N THR A 50 0.46 10.98 -0.31
CA THR A 50 0.45 11.53 -1.66
C THR A 50 0.64 13.05 -1.62
N VAL A 51 1.44 13.59 -2.54
CA VAL A 51 1.55 15.04 -2.77
C VAL A 51 0.60 15.54 -3.85
N LEU A 52 -0.07 14.62 -4.54
CA LEU A 52 -1.07 14.92 -5.57
C LEU A 52 -2.46 14.98 -4.96
N SER A 53 -3.39 15.63 -5.66
CA SER A 53 -4.80 15.57 -5.27
C SER A 53 -5.36 14.15 -5.42
N PRO A 54 -6.44 13.79 -4.70
CA PRO A 54 -7.10 12.50 -4.85
C PRO A 54 -7.40 12.12 -6.30
N SER A 55 -7.98 13.02 -7.10
CA SER A 55 -8.32 12.78 -8.51
C SER A 55 -7.12 12.49 -9.42
N GLN A 56 -5.91 12.79 -8.94
CA GLN A 56 -4.64 12.56 -9.63
C GLN A 56 -3.83 11.43 -8.98
N THR A 57 -4.35 10.77 -7.94
CA THR A 57 -3.65 9.71 -7.21
C THR A 57 -4.26 8.37 -7.51
N ASN A 58 -3.47 7.48 -8.09
CA ASN A 58 -3.83 6.07 -8.26
C ASN A 58 -2.58 5.22 -8.02
N VAL A 59 -2.37 4.82 -6.77
CA VAL A 59 -1.10 4.19 -6.38
C VAL A 59 -1.38 2.88 -5.69
N ILE A 60 -0.58 1.87 -6.03
CA ILE A 60 -0.67 0.54 -5.45
C ILE A 60 0.59 0.27 -4.65
N VAL A 61 0.40 -0.22 -3.42
CA VAL A 61 1.45 -0.83 -2.61
C VAL A 61 1.23 -2.34 -2.63
N GLY A 62 2.28 -3.08 -2.95
CA GLY A 62 2.28 -4.54 -2.97
C GLY A 62 3.21 -5.13 -1.93
N ILE A 63 2.83 -6.25 -1.32
CA ILE A 63 3.65 -6.99 -0.36
C ILE A 63 3.78 -8.44 -0.85
N GLY A 64 4.98 -9.02 -0.74
CA GLY A 64 5.27 -10.37 -1.18
C GLY A 64 6.60 -10.93 -0.65
N SER A 65 7.06 -12.04 -1.24
CA SER A 65 8.27 -12.76 -0.80
C SER A 65 9.57 -12.01 -1.04
N SER A 66 10.59 -12.33 -0.24
CA SER A 66 11.93 -11.75 -0.37
C SER A 66 12.53 -11.96 -1.76
N ASP A 67 12.31 -13.12 -2.37
CA ASP A 67 12.83 -13.51 -3.68
C ASP A 67 11.99 -13.01 -4.88
N SER A 68 10.83 -12.42 -4.61
CA SER A 68 9.89 -12.03 -5.66
C SER A 68 10.49 -11.00 -6.63
N ASN A 69 10.09 -11.10 -7.90
CA ASN A 69 10.43 -10.13 -8.94
C ASN A 69 9.19 -9.87 -9.79
N TYR A 70 8.20 -9.21 -9.19
CA TYR A 70 6.93 -8.95 -9.87
C TYR A 70 7.14 -8.07 -11.10
N THR A 71 6.41 -8.33 -12.17
CA THR A 71 6.38 -7.53 -13.39
C THR A 71 4.96 -7.10 -13.76
N GLY A 72 3.97 -7.46 -12.94
CA GLY A 72 2.59 -7.01 -13.09
C GLY A 72 1.72 -7.34 -11.87
N TYR A 73 0.56 -6.68 -11.79
CA TYR A 73 -0.33 -6.75 -10.63
C TYR A 73 -0.88 -8.15 -10.34
N SER A 74 -1.03 -9.00 -11.36
CA SER A 74 -1.57 -10.36 -11.20
C SER A 74 -0.67 -11.26 -10.36
N GLN A 75 0.61 -10.90 -10.20
CA GLN A 75 1.59 -11.65 -9.44
C GLN A 75 1.67 -11.20 -7.97
N VAL A 76 1.03 -10.09 -7.60
CA VAL A 76 1.15 -9.49 -6.27
C VAL A 76 0.07 -10.06 -5.34
N PRO A 77 0.43 -10.79 -4.26
CA PRO A 77 -0.52 -11.50 -3.43
C PRO A 77 -1.30 -10.58 -2.49
N ILE A 78 -0.66 -9.55 -1.94
CA ILE A 78 -1.25 -8.61 -0.98
C ILE A 78 -1.16 -7.21 -1.58
N ILE A 79 -2.30 -6.53 -1.68
CA ILE A 79 -2.40 -5.23 -2.34
C ILE A 79 -3.20 -4.25 -1.47
N ILE A 80 -2.64 -3.04 -1.35
CA ILE A 80 -3.31 -1.85 -0.85
C ILE A 80 -3.27 -0.77 -1.95
N ARG A 81 -4.35 0.00 -2.09
CA ARG A 81 -4.49 1.00 -3.16
C ARG A 81 -5.11 2.30 -2.63
N MET A 82 -4.52 3.43 -3.04
CA MET A 82 -5.18 4.74 -3.04
C MET A 82 -5.83 4.95 -4.41
N TYR A 83 -7.14 5.22 -4.42
CA TYR A 83 -7.96 5.39 -5.63
C TYR A 83 -8.15 6.86 -6.01
N LYS A 84 -8.42 7.11 -7.31
CA LYS A 84 -8.70 8.45 -7.83
C LYS A 84 -9.93 9.13 -7.23
N ASP A 85 -10.86 8.35 -6.70
CA ASP A 85 -12.03 8.87 -6.00
C ASP A 85 -11.73 9.27 -4.54
N GLY A 86 -10.47 9.16 -4.10
CA GLY A 86 -10.03 9.58 -2.78
C GLY A 86 -10.19 8.52 -1.69
N LYS A 87 -10.46 7.26 -2.04
CA LYS A 87 -10.58 6.19 -1.04
C LYS A 87 -9.35 5.30 -0.96
N ILE A 88 -9.15 4.69 0.20
CA ILE A 88 -8.20 3.57 0.38
C ILE A 88 -8.97 2.25 0.25
N GLY A 89 -8.38 1.28 -0.43
CA GLY A 89 -8.93 -0.07 -0.51
C GLY A 89 -7.87 -1.13 -0.66
N VAL A 90 -8.31 -2.38 -0.65
CA VAL A 90 -7.44 -3.56 -0.62
C VAL A 90 -7.96 -4.61 -1.61
N TYR A 91 -7.17 -5.64 -1.89
CA TYR A 91 -7.57 -6.73 -2.78
C TYR A 91 -8.02 -7.96 -1.99
N ASN A 92 -9.25 -8.43 -2.18
CA ASN A 92 -9.76 -9.64 -1.55
C ASN A 92 -9.88 -10.77 -2.57
N GLY A 93 -8.87 -11.63 -2.67
CA GLY A 93 -8.90 -12.89 -3.43
C GLY A 93 -9.04 -12.78 -4.96
N LYS A 94 -10.11 -12.15 -5.44
CA LYS A 94 -10.50 -12.01 -6.84
C LYS A 94 -10.83 -10.57 -7.26
N GLY A 95 -10.95 -9.64 -6.32
CA GLY A 95 -11.37 -8.28 -6.63
C GLY A 95 -10.93 -7.27 -5.59
N TYR A 96 -10.99 -6.01 -5.98
CA TYR A 96 -10.73 -4.90 -5.07
C TYR A 96 -11.98 -4.57 -4.24
N VAL A 97 -11.77 -4.25 -2.96
CA VAL A 97 -12.79 -3.71 -2.07
C VAL A 97 -12.29 -2.38 -1.52
N GLN A 98 -13.09 -1.32 -1.70
CA GLN A 98 -12.79 -0.01 -1.12
C GLN A 98 -13.33 0.08 0.30
N SER A 99 -12.59 0.77 1.16
CA SER A 99 -13.05 1.18 2.47
C SER A 99 -13.73 2.55 2.41
N ASN A 100 -14.28 3.00 3.54
CA ASN A 100 -14.78 4.37 3.69
C ASN A 100 -13.68 5.35 4.15
N VAL A 101 -12.43 4.90 4.28
CA VAL A 101 -11.33 5.80 4.64
C VAL A 101 -10.96 6.65 3.44
N GLU A 102 -11.21 7.94 3.56
CA GLU A 102 -10.83 8.95 2.57
C GLU A 102 -9.41 9.44 2.81
N PHE A 103 -8.68 9.73 1.73
CA PHE A 103 -7.36 10.33 1.79
C PHE A 103 -7.31 11.73 1.17
N GLU A 104 -6.45 12.56 1.74
CA GLU A 104 -6.18 13.91 1.25
C GLU A 104 -4.70 14.07 0.88
N LYS A 105 -4.42 15.06 0.03
CA LYS A 105 -3.05 15.45 -0.30
C LYS A 105 -2.28 15.90 0.95
N ASN A 106 -0.99 15.58 1.01
CA ASN A 106 -0.07 15.95 2.08
C ASN A 106 -0.52 15.48 3.48
N LYS A 107 -1.29 14.40 3.55
CA LYS A 107 -1.69 13.75 4.79
C LYS A 107 -1.03 12.38 4.90
N LYS A 108 -0.63 12.02 6.11
CA LYS A 108 -0.03 10.74 6.43
C LYS A 108 -1.09 9.77 6.92
N TYR A 109 -1.14 8.60 6.28
CA TYR A 109 -1.95 7.46 6.70
C TYR A 109 -0.99 6.37 7.14
N HIS A 110 -1.07 5.96 8.40
CA HIS A 110 -0.26 4.85 8.89
C HIS A 110 -1.01 3.54 8.64
N LEU A 111 -0.33 2.56 8.04
CA LEU A 111 -0.90 1.26 7.74
C LEU A 111 -0.20 0.18 8.54
N ARG A 112 -1.01 -0.73 9.08
CA ARG A 112 -0.57 -1.99 9.67
C ARG A 112 -1.25 -3.13 8.93
N VAL A 113 -0.45 -4.07 8.44
CA VAL A 113 -0.91 -5.26 7.71
C VAL A 113 -0.49 -6.49 8.51
N SER A 114 -1.47 -7.26 8.98
CA SER A 114 -1.25 -8.51 9.72
C SER A 114 -1.51 -9.67 8.78
N ILE A 115 -0.47 -10.44 8.47
CA ILE A 115 -0.48 -11.44 7.39
C ILE A 115 -0.41 -12.83 7.99
N ASN A 116 -1.36 -13.69 7.64
CA ASN A 116 -1.36 -15.11 7.97
C ASN A 116 -0.99 -15.93 6.72
N LEU A 117 0.24 -16.45 6.68
CA LEU A 117 0.74 -17.28 5.58
C LEU A 117 0.07 -18.65 5.53
N GLU A 118 -0.21 -19.26 6.68
CA GLU A 118 -0.90 -20.56 6.77
C GLU A 118 -2.32 -20.49 6.19
N GLU A 119 -3.11 -19.50 6.62
CA GLU A 119 -4.50 -19.32 6.18
C GLU A 119 -4.62 -18.58 4.83
N LYS A 120 -3.52 -17.97 4.36
CA LYS A 120 -3.46 -17.17 3.13
C LYS A 120 -4.40 -15.96 3.18
N THR A 121 -4.49 -15.37 4.35
CA THR A 121 -5.35 -14.22 4.67
C THR A 121 -4.53 -13.07 5.22
N TYR A 122 -5.11 -11.88 5.21
CA TYR A 122 -4.53 -10.72 5.87
C TYR A 122 -5.60 -9.74 6.35
N ASP A 123 -5.27 -9.07 7.44
CA ASP A 123 -6.00 -7.90 7.93
C ASP A 123 -5.25 -6.63 7.54
N VAL A 124 -5.99 -5.54 7.36
CA VAL A 124 -5.44 -4.21 7.13
C VAL A 124 -6.11 -3.21 8.04
N TYR A 125 -5.27 -2.42 8.69
CA TYR A 125 -5.65 -1.34 9.56
C TYR A 125 -5.05 -0.05 9.03
N VAL A 126 -5.82 1.03 9.08
CA VAL A 126 -5.40 2.36 8.66
C VAL A 126 -5.66 3.34 9.80
N THR A 127 -4.65 4.12 10.16
CA THR A 127 -4.78 5.24 11.09
C THR A 127 -4.68 6.54 10.29
N PRO A 128 -5.81 7.22 10.01
CA PRO A 128 -5.80 8.54 9.40
C PRO A 128 -5.16 9.60 10.32
N PRO A 129 -4.78 10.77 9.79
CA PRO A 129 -4.22 11.83 10.62
C PRO A 129 -5.17 12.23 11.76
N GLN A 130 -4.67 12.20 12.99
CA GLN A 130 -5.40 12.64 14.19
C GLN A 130 -6.71 11.86 14.44
N GLN A 131 -6.84 10.67 13.88
CA GLN A 131 -7.97 9.77 14.08
C GLN A 131 -7.51 8.44 14.69
N GLU A 132 -8.47 7.65 15.15
CA GLU A 132 -8.21 6.28 15.65
C GLU A 132 -7.90 5.31 14.50
N GLU A 133 -7.30 4.17 14.85
CA GLU A 133 -7.06 3.09 13.90
C GLU A 133 -8.39 2.46 13.44
N ILE A 134 -8.54 2.29 12.13
CA ILE A 134 -9.73 1.72 11.49
C ILE A 134 -9.32 0.43 10.77
N GLN A 135 -9.94 -0.69 11.12
CA GLN A 135 -9.79 -1.93 10.37
C GLN A 135 -10.60 -1.85 9.06
N ILE A 136 -9.92 -1.98 7.93
CA ILE A 136 -10.53 -1.91 6.60
C ILE A 136 -10.59 -3.26 5.88
N ALA A 137 -9.94 -4.29 6.44
CA ALA A 137 -9.96 -5.65 5.94
C ALA A 137 -9.89 -6.64 7.11
N THR A 138 -10.72 -7.68 7.04
CA THR A 138 -10.76 -8.77 8.00
C THR A 138 -10.67 -10.08 7.24
N ASP A 139 -9.60 -10.84 7.47
CA ASP A 139 -9.33 -12.13 6.82
C ASP A 139 -9.43 -12.11 5.28
N TYR A 140 -8.95 -11.03 4.65
CA TYR A 140 -9.00 -10.93 3.19
C TYR A 140 -8.03 -11.90 2.55
N ALA A 141 -8.48 -12.64 1.54
CA ALA A 141 -7.66 -13.65 0.90
C ALA A 141 -6.57 -13.03 0.03
N PHE A 142 -5.40 -13.67 -0.03
CA PHE A 142 -4.38 -13.35 -1.02
C PHE A 142 -4.94 -13.43 -2.43
N ARG A 143 -4.39 -12.63 -3.35
CA ARG A 143 -4.78 -12.67 -4.76
C ARG A 143 -4.63 -14.09 -5.32
N SER A 144 -5.75 -14.62 -5.81
CA SER A 144 -5.88 -16.00 -6.30
C SER A 144 -5.00 -16.33 -7.51
N THR A 145 -4.56 -15.33 -8.28
CA THR A 145 -3.65 -15.52 -9.43
C THR A 145 -2.17 -15.43 -9.06
N ALA A 146 -1.85 -15.01 -7.83
CA ALA A 146 -0.48 -14.84 -7.39
C ALA A 146 0.08 -16.16 -6.81
N LYS A 147 1.39 -16.35 -6.90
CA LYS A 147 2.08 -17.38 -6.10
C LYS A 147 1.91 -17.00 -4.62
N VAL A 148 1.55 -17.98 -3.79
CA VAL A 148 1.52 -17.79 -2.33
C VAL A 148 2.94 -17.53 -1.84
N PRO A 149 3.18 -16.45 -1.06
CA PRO A 149 4.49 -16.17 -0.49
C PRO A 149 4.98 -17.30 0.42
N GLU A 150 6.27 -17.64 0.33
CA GLU A 150 6.92 -18.56 1.29
C GLU A 150 7.42 -17.82 2.54
N ASP A 151 7.72 -16.54 2.38
CA ASP A 151 7.98 -15.54 3.40
C ASP A 151 7.31 -14.23 2.99
N ILE A 152 7.19 -13.28 3.92
CA ILE A 152 6.90 -11.88 3.60
C ILE A 152 8.18 -11.09 3.76
N GLY A 153 8.71 -10.53 2.67
CA GLY A 153 9.98 -9.82 2.77
C GLY A 153 10.31 -8.81 1.72
N LYS A 154 9.34 -8.43 0.89
CA LYS A 154 9.50 -7.31 -0.04
C LYS A 154 8.24 -6.48 -0.13
N ILE A 155 8.42 -5.17 -0.10
CA ILE A 155 7.37 -4.18 -0.38
C ILE A 155 7.66 -3.46 -1.68
N TYR A 156 6.61 -3.21 -2.44
CA TYR A 156 6.64 -2.62 -3.77
C TYR A 156 5.74 -1.39 -3.82
N LEU A 157 6.19 -0.38 -4.54
CA LEU A 157 5.39 0.74 -4.97
C LEU A 157 5.18 0.64 -6.48
N PHE A 158 3.92 0.63 -6.90
CA PHE A 158 3.55 0.61 -8.31
C PHE A 158 2.85 1.90 -8.68
N ASN A 159 3.20 2.41 -9.85
CA ASN A 159 2.46 3.50 -10.46
C ASN A 159 1.29 2.95 -11.24
N ASN A 160 0.17 3.64 -11.09
CA ASN A 160 -1.02 3.41 -11.87
C ASN A 160 -1.53 4.79 -12.29
N ASP A 161 -2.21 4.87 -13.44
CA ASP A 161 -2.64 6.15 -14.02
C ASP A 161 -3.54 6.95 -13.11
#